data_AF-A0A969ND98-F1
#
_entry.id   AF-A0A969ND98-F1
#
_cell.length_a   1.000
_cell.length_b   1.000
_cell.length_c   1.000
_cell.angle_alpha   90.00
_cell.angle_beta   90.00
_cell.angle_gamma   90.00
#
_symmetry.space_group_name_H-M   'P 1'
#
loop_
_entity.id
_entity.type
_entity.pdbx_description
1 polymer ?
#
loop_
_entity_poly.entity_id
_entity_poly.type
_entity_poly.pdbx_seq_one_letter_code
_entity_poly.pdbx_strand_id
1 'polypeptide(L)'
;MRFATNLLSVSNCIFAGSTGYQGYYSNQTSTSQPSCSMNNYFNALNFYTVNASITNQVMDISSNYTTLDPGFADPTNGDFTISNADLINDEVGDPRWY
;
A
#
# COMPACT_ATOMS: atom_id res chain seq x y z
N MET A 1 -14.94 18.10 13.77
CA MET A 1 -15.72 17.70 12.57
C MET A 1 -14.83 16.81 11.72
N ARG A 2 -15.22 15.56 11.45
CA ARG A 2 -14.59 14.70 10.43
C ARG A 2 -15.63 14.45 9.36
N PHE A 3 -15.34 14.82 8.11
CA PHE A 3 -16.31 14.72 7.02
C PHE A 3 -16.55 13.25 6.67
N ALA A 4 -17.78 12.77 6.88
CA ALA A 4 -18.17 11.37 6.65
C ALA A 4 -18.06 10.91 5.18
N THR A 5 -17.89 11.87 4.27
CA THR A 5 -17.87 11.66 2.81
C THR A 5 -16.48 11.82 2.19
N ASN A 6 -15.43 11.96 2.99
CA ASN A 6 -14.07 12.01 2.44
C ASN A 6 -13.73 10.64 1.84
N LEU A 7 -13.59 10.61 0.52
CA LEU A 7 -13.13 9.44 -0.22
C LEU A 7 -11.61 9.51 -0.33
N LEU A 8 -10.93 8.46 0.14
CA LEU A 8 -9.49 8.30 -0.03
C LEU A 8 -9.23 7.64 -1.38
N SER A 9 -8.37 8.24 -2.20
CA SER A 9 -7.85 7.63 -3.43
C SER A 9 -6.36 7.34 -3.24
N VAL A 10 -5.94 6.10 -3.54
CA VAL A 10 -4.56 5.65 -3.39
C VAL A 10 -4.15 4.88 -4.63
N SER A 11 -3.22 5.42 -5.42
CA SER A 11 -2.78 4.76 -6.64
C SER A 11 -1.28 4.88 -6.84
N ASN A 12 -0.68 3.89 -7.51
CA ASN A 12 0.74 3.87 -7.86
C ASN A 12 1.66 4.04 -6.62
N CYS A 13 1.22 3.59 -5.45
CA CYS A 13 1.97 3.71 -4.20
C CYS A 13 2.65 2.38 -3.84
N ILE A 14 3.83 2.46 -3.21
CA ILE A 14 4.49 1.31 -2.58
C ILE A 14 4.28 1.38 -1.06
N PHE A 15 3.66 0.34 -0.51
CA PHE A 15 3.58 0.08 0.92
C PHE A 15 4.51 -1.07 1.26
N ALA A 16 5.62 -0.76 1.93
CA ALA A 16 6.66 -1.73 2.25
C ALA A 16 7.07 -1.66 3.72
N GLY A 17 7.35 -2.82 4.31
CA GLY A 17 7.89 -2.91 5.66
C GLY A 17 8.66 -4.21 5.88
N SER A 18 9.22 -4.36 7.08
CA SER A 18 9.81 -5.63 7.52
C SER A 18 8.76 -6.74 7.52
N THR A 19 9.19 -8.00 7.47
CA THR A 19 8.32 -9.17 7.60
C THR A 19 7.41 -9.03 8.84
N GLY A 20 6.10 -9.14 8.63
CA GLY A 20 5.11 -8.95 9.69
C GLY A 20 4.68 -7.50 9.89
N TYR A 21 4.89 -6.62 8.90
CA TYR A 21 4.32 -5.27 8.92
C TYR A 21 2.78 -5.32 8.92
N GLN A 22 2.17 -4.76 9.96
CA GLN A 22 0.74 -4.88 10.25
C GLN A 22 -0.10 -3.67 9.80
N GLY A 23 0.37 -2.83 8.88
CA GLY A 23 -0.37 -1.62 8.47
C GLY A 23 -1.69 -1.92 7.73
N TYR A 24 -2.66 -1.03 7.86
CA TYR A 24 -3.97 -1.09 7.19
C TYR A 24 -4.55 0.33 7.04
N TYR A 25 -5.55 0.53 6.16
CA TYR A 25 -6.11 1.87 5.91
C TYR A 25 -6.93 2.41 7.08
N SER A 26 -7.75 1.56 7.70
CA SER A 26 -8.57 1.93 8.84
C SER A 26 -9.12 0.68 9.54
N ASN A 27 -9.61 0.87 10.75
CA ASN A 27 -10.40 -0.10 11.52
C ASN A 27 -11.70 0.53 12.08
N GLN A 28 -12.19 1.58 11.41
CA GLN A 28 -13.34 2.37 11.85
C GLN A 28 -14.53 2.13 10.93
N THR A 29 -15.71 1.85 11.51
CA THR A 29 -16.96 1.61 10.76
C THR A 29 -17.43 2.78 9.90
N SER A 30 -16.94 3.99 10.18
CA SER A 30 -17.31 5.23 9.48
C SER A 30 -16.30 5.63 8.41
N THR A 31 -15.26 4.84 8.17
CA THR A 31 -14.36 5.06 7.04
C THR A 31 -15.01 4.55 5.77
N SER A 32 -15.16 5.42 4.79
CA SER A 32 -15.57 5.01 3.44
C SER A 32 -14.47 4.17 2.79
N GLN A 33 -14.88 3.17 2.00
CA GLN A 33 -13.95 2.31 1.27
C GLN A 33 -13.04 3.15 0.35
N PRO A 34 -11.70 3.06 0.46
CA PRO A 34 -10.80 3.76 -0.43
C PRO A 34 -10.92 3.23 -1.87
N SER A 35 -10.74 4.14 -2.82
CA SER A 35 -10.50 3.83 -4.23
C SER A 35 -9.01 3.57 -4.43
N CYS A 36 -8.62 2.30 -4.51
CA CYS A 36 -7.25 1.89 -4.73
C CYS A 36 -7.02 1.40 -6.17
N SER A 37 -5.80 1.58 -6.70
CA SER A 37 -5.42 1.05 -8.02
C SER A 37 -3.90 1.00 -8.19
N MET A 38 -3.36 -0.09 -8.74
CA MET A 38 -1.94 -0.21 -9.09
C MET A 38 -0.98 0.10 -7.92
N ASN A 39 -1.35 -0.27 -6.70
CA ASN A 39 -0.47 -0.18 -5.54
C ASN A 39 0.37 -1.46 -5.41
N ASN A 40 1.54 -1.37 -4.79
CA ASN A 40 2.36 -2.51 -4.42
C ASN A 40 2.40 -2.67 -2.89
N TYR A 41 2.17 -3.88 -2.39
CA TYR A 41 2.12 -4.21 -0.96
C TYR A 41 3.18 -5.26 -0.59
N PHE A 42 4.40 -4.80 -0.29
CA PHE A 42 5.51 -5.67 0.08
C PHE A 42 5.56 -5.92 1.61
N ASN A 43 5.44 -7.18 2.03
CA ASN A 43 5.31 -7.58 3.45
C ASN A 43 4.13 -6.91 4.19
N ALA A 44 3.15 -6.37 3.48
CA ALA A 44 2.09 -5.51 4.02
C ALA A 44 0.70 -6.15 3.90
N LEU A 45 0.55 -7.37 4.43
CA LEU A 45 -0.60 -8.25 4.18
C LEU A 45 -1.96 -7.63 4.53
N ASN A 46 -2.03 -6.89 5.64
CA ASN A 46 -3.29 -6.33 6.14
C ASN A 46 -3.83 -5.16 5.27
N PHE A 47 -3.09 -4.71 4.26
CA PHE A 47 -3.60 -3.75 3.30
C PHE A 47 -4.48 -4.38 2.22
N TYR A 48 -4.34 -5.67 1.91
CA TYR A 48 -5.07 -6.32 0.81
C TYR A 48 -5.68 -7.68 1.18
N THR A 49 -5.49 -8.13 2.43
CA THR A 49 -6.06 -9.38 2.93
C THR A 49 -6.75 -9.14 4.27
N VAL A 50 -7.90 -9.81 4.46
CA VAL A 50 -8.65 -9.78 5.71
C VAL A 50 -7.84 -10.43 6.83
N ASN A 51 -7.70 -9.72 7.94
CA ASN A 51 -7.13 -10.19 9.19
C ASN A 51 -8.25 -10.28 10.23
N ALA A 52 -8.60 -11.50 10.62
CA ALA A 52 -9.71 -11.76 11.54
C ALA A 52 -9.53 -11.13 12.94
N SER A 53 -8.31 -10.75 13.32
CA SER A 53 -8.03 -10.06 14.58
C SER A 53 -8.29 -8.55 14.52
N ILE A 54 -8.59 -7.98 13.34
CA ILE A 54 -8.81 -6.55 13.15
C ILE A 54 -10.29 -6.29 12.87
N THR A 55 -11.02 -5.79 13.88
CA THR A 55 -12.43 -5.44 13.72
C THR A 55 -12.60 -4.24 12.78
N ASN A 56 -13.56 -4.30 11.85
CA ASN A 56 -13.87 -3.25 10.87
C ASN A 56 -12.68 -2.84 9.99
N GLN A 57 -11.79 -3.78 9.68
CA GLN A 57 -10.65 -3.54 8.80
C GLN A 57 -11.10 -3.00 7.45
N VAL A 58 -10.44 -1.93 7.02
CA VAL A 58 -10.55 -1.38 5.67
C VAL A 58 -9.26 -1.72 4.93
N MET A 59 -9.42 -2.35 3.77
CA MET A 59 -8.35 -2.88 2.92
C MET A 59 -8.57 -2.43 1.47
N ASP A 60 -7.54 -2.55 0.66
CA ASP A 60 -7.63 -2.53 -0.80
C ASP A 60 -8.46 -3.75 -1.26
N ILE A 61 -9.47 -3.47 -2.09
CA ILE A 61 -10.35 -4.47 -2.70
C ILE A 61 -10.22 -4.48 -4.24
N SER A 62 -9.28 -3.70 -4.78
CA SER A 62 -8.94 -3.70 -6.21
C SER A 62 -8.32 -5.03 -6.62
N SER A 63 -8.36 -5.34 -7.91
CA SER A 63 -7.79 -6.59 -8.46
C SER A 63 -6.46 -6.39 -9.19
N ASN A 64 -5.91 -5.17 -9.18
CA ASN A 64 -4.72 -4.79 -9.95
C ASN A 64 -3.55 -4.33 -9.06
N TYR A 65 -3.57 -4.64 -7.76
CA TYR A 65 -2.42 -4.45 -6.90
C TYR A 65 -1.38 -5.56 -7.09
N THR A 66 -0.15 -5.30 -6.68
CA THR A 66 0.95 -6.26 -6.67
C THR A 66 1.52 -6.43 -5.26
N THR A 67 2.37 -7.45 -5.07
CA THR A 67 3.04 -7.75 -3.79
C THR A 67 4.53 -8.04 -4.01
N LEU A 68 5.11 -7.40 -5.01
CA LEU A 68 6.47 -7.61 -5.47
C LEU A 68 7.48 -6.96 -4.52
N ASP A 69 8.67 -7.56 -4.40
CA ASP A 69 9.80 -6.93 -3.70
C ASP A 69 10.29 -5.71 -4.52
N PRO A 70 10.24 -4.48 -3.99
CA PRO A 70 10.75 -3.31 -4.68
C PRO A 70 12.27 -3.36 -4.92
N GLY A 71 13.01 -4.11 -4.11
CA GLY A 71 14.46 -4.18 -4.18
C GLY A 71 15.11 -2.83 -3.90
N PHE A 72 14.68 -2.17 -2.82
CA PHE A 72 15.23 -0.87 -2.39
C PHE A 72 16.75 -0.94 -2.20
N ALA A 73 17.48 0.06 -2.71
CA ALA A 73 18.93 0.12 -2.66
C ALA A 73 19.48 0.26 -1.23
N ASP A 74 19.04 1.28 -0.49
CA ASP A 74 19.44 1.49 0.92
C ASP A 74 18.37 2.30 1.68
N PRO A 75 17.22 1.67 2.01
CA PRO A 75 16.12 2.36 2.66
C PRO A 75 16.46 2.85 4.08
N THR A 76 17.49 2.28 4.72
CA THR A 76 17.93 2.70 6.06
C THR A 76 18.61 4.07 6.02
N ASN A 77 19.32 4.37 4.94
CA ASN A 77 19.97 5.66 4.71
C ASN A 77 19.14 6.61 3.82
N GLY A 78 17.90 6.23 3.49
CA GLY A 78 16.96 7.05 2.72
C GLY A 78 17.08 6.91 1.21
N ASP A 79 17.85 5.94 0.71
CA ASP A 79 17.88 5.58 -0.71
C ASP A 79 16.78 4.55 -1.01
N PHE A 80 15.67 5.07 -1.52
CA PHE A 80 14.51 4.26 -1.90
C PHE A 80 14.49 3.94 -3.40
N THR A 81 15.62 4.05 -4.10
CA THR A 81 15.73 3.60 -5.49
C THR A 81 15.30 2.14 -5.59
N ILE A 82 14.37 1.84 -6.49
CA ILE A 82 13.83 0.50 -6.69
C ILE A 82 14.55 -0.19 -7.85
N SER A 83 14.63 -1.51 -7.81
CA SER A 83 15.28 -2.33 -8.86
C SER A 83 14.31 -3.30 -9.55
N ASN A 84 13.06 -3.37 -9.09
CA ASN A 84 12.05 -4.23 -9.68
C ASN A 84 11.54 -3.65 -11.02
N ALA A 85 11.84 -4.32 -12.12
CA ALA A 85 11.50 -3.85 -13.46
C ALA A 85 9.99 -3.69 -13.71
N ASP A 86 9.16 -4.58 -13.15
CA ASP A 86 7.70 -4.50 -13.34
C ASP A 86 7.14 -3.25 -12.66
N LEU A 87 7.57 -2.97 -11.42
CA LEU A 87 7.17 -1.76 -10.70
C LEU A 87 7.65 -0.48 -11.37
N ILE A 88 8.85 -0.49 -11.97
CA ILE A 88 9.39 0.64 -12.73
C ILE A 88 8.57 0.87 -14.01
N ASN A 89 8.30 -0.19 -14.77
CA ASN A 89 7.55 -0.11 -16.03
C ASN A 89 6.11 0.37 -15.81
N ASP A 90 5.48 -0.03 -14.70
CA ASP A 90 4.13 0.37 -14.33
C ASP A 90 4.09 1.71 -13.56
N GLU A 91 5.24 2.39 -13.44
CA GLU A 91 5.40 3.68 -12.74
C GLU A 91 4.80 3.63 -11.31
N VAL A 92 5.07 2.55 -10.58
CA VAL A 92 4.61 2.37 -9.19
C VAL A 92 5.69 2.89 -8.24
N GLY A 93 5.36 3.91 -7.45
CA GLY A 93 6.26 4.56 -6.50
C GLY A 93 6.45 6.05 -6.76
N ASP A 94 7.41 6.65 -6.06
CA ASP A 94 7.79 8.05 -6.29
C ASP A 94 8.64 8.16 -7.57
N PRO A 95 8.41 9.16 -8.43
CA PRO A 95 9.21 9.40 -9.64
C PRO A 95 10.71 9.56 -9.46
N ARG A 96 11.19 9.77 -8.23
CA ARG A 96 12.61 9.87 -7.90
C ARG A 96 13.26 8.52 -7.59
N TRP A 97 12.50 7.42 -7.60
CA TRP A 97 13.00 6.09 -7.24
C TRP A 97 13.46 5.25 -8.44
N TYR A 98 13.40 5.79 -9.65
CA TYR A 98 13.84 5.16 -10.90
C TYR A 98 14.67 6.11 -11.77
#